data_AF-A0A6P0Y1R7-F1
#
_entry.id   AF-A0A6P0Y1R7-F1
#
_cell.length_a   1.000
_cell.length_b   1.000
_cell.length_c   1.000
_cell.angle_alpha   90.00
_cell.angle_beta   90.00
_cell.angle_gamma   90.00
#
_symmetry.space_group_name_H-M   'P 1'
#
loop_
_entity.id
_entity.type
_entity.pdbx_description
1 polymer ?
#
loop_
_entity_poly.entity_id
_entity_poly.type
_entity_poly.pdbx_seq_one_letter_code
_entity_poly.pdbx_strand_id
1 'polypeptide(L)'
;LKSDKTLSGINFKPEDIVEYNLADQSFSKFFDGSDVGLGGVKIDAFEVIGNNEILLSFEDAENINGIGNVDDSDIVKFTATSLGNNTNGSFELYFDGSDVGLTTNGEDIDGLSVDPITGDLLISTQGNVNVSGVSRQDEDILRFNPNNLGSNTSGNWSVEFDGSDVGLSNSSEDLDAIGINGDQLLLSTTGNFNVPGVSGTDEDVFAFNPNNLGVSTSGTFEEFFTALNGNDISGVHFLG
;
A
#
# COMPACT_ATOMS: atom_id res chain seq x y z
N LEU A 1 8.62 5.27 0.41
CA LEU A 1 9.33 6.18 1.34
C LEU A 1 8.57 7.48 1.31
N LYS A 2 8.05 8.00 2.43
CA LYS A 2 7.31 9.27 2.43
C LYS A 2 8.17 10.52 2.66
N SER A 3 9.49 10.38 2.69
CA SER A 3 10.43 11.51 2.84
C SER A 3 11.72 11.36 2.04
N ASP A 4 12.39 12.48 1.76
CA ASP A 4 13.71 12.52 1.14
C ASP A 4 14.71 11.66 1.94
N LYS A 5 15.31 10.67 1.27
CA LYS A 5 16.25 9.74 1.90
C LYS A 5 17.44 9.46 1.03
N THR A 6 18.60 9.31 1.66
CA THR A 6 19.78 8.72 1.02
C THR A 6 20.01 7.32 1.57
N LEU A 7 19.87 6.28 0.74
CA LEU A 7 20.18 4.90 1.09
C LEU A 7 21.40 4.44 0.26
N SER A 8 22.45 3.99 0.93
CA SER A 8 23.70 3.53 0.27
C SER A 8 24.27 4.50 -0.77
N GLY A 9 24.08 5.82 -0.57
CA GLY A 9 24.58 6.87 -1.48
C GLY A 9 23.66 7.20 -2.66
N ILE A 10 22.50 6.56 -2.77
CA ILE A 10 21.45 6.88 -3.75
C ILE A 10 20.41 7.76 -3.08
N ASN A 11 20.02 8.85 -3.73
CA ASN A 11 18.96 9.73 -3.25
C ASN A 11 17.61 9.28 -3.78
N PHE A 12 16.66 9.19 -2.87
CA PHE A 12 15.26 8.87 -3.10
C PHE A 12 14.42 10.03 -2.57
N LYS A 13 13.28 10.22 -3.21
CA LYS A 13 12.26 11.20 -2.83
C LYS A 13 10.91 10.50 -2.61
N PRO A 14 9.91 11.20 -2.05
CA PRO A 14 8.58 10.64 -1.83
C PRO A 14 7.88 10.09 -3.07
N GLU A 15 8.23 10.58 -4.26
CA GLU A 15 7.72 10.07 -5.53
C GLU A 15 8.46 8.83 -6.08
N ASP A 16 9.48 8.33 -5.40
CA ASP A 16 10.28 7.18 -5.84
C ASP A 16 9.87 5.87 -5.15
N ILE A 17 9.98 4.74 -5.87
CA ILE A 17 9.90 3.40 -5.26
C ILE A 17 11.31 2.80 -5.20
N VAL A 18 11.64 2.29 -4.02
CA VAL A 18 12.94 1.66 -3.71
C VAL A 18 12.83 0.15 -3.90
N GLU A 19 13.79 -0.44 -4.59
CA GLU A 19 14.02 -1.88 -4.57
C GLU A 19 15.17 -2.18 -3.60
N TYR A 20 14.97 -3.20 -2.76
CA TYR A 20 16.02 -3.76 -1.91
C TYR A 20 16.34 -5.19 -2.35
N ASN A 21 17.57 -5.41 -2.81
CA ASN A 21 18.01 -6.73 -3.23
C ASN A 21 18.56 -7.52 -2.03
N LEU A 22 17.87 -8.58 -1.64
CA LEU A 22 18.26 -9.42 -0.50
C LEU A 22 19.59 -10.16 -0.69
N ALA A 23 19.97 -10.48 -1.94
CA ALA A 23 21.15 -11.30 -2.22
C ALA A 23 22.46 -10.54 -1.97
N ASP A 24 22.49 -9.25 -2.31
CA ASP A 24 23.68 -8.40 -2.15
C ASP A 24 23.47 -7.20 -1.21
N GLN A 25 22.28 -7.08 -0.61
CA GLN A 25 21.88 -6.04 0.34
C GLN A 25 22.00 -4.63 -0.24
N SER A 26 21.78 -4.49 -1.55
CA SER A 26 21.84 -3.22 -2.26
C SER A 26 20.46 -2.57 -2.38
N PHE A 27 20.46 -1.24 -2.44
CA PHE A 27 19.30 -0.44 -2.79
C PHE A 27 19.42 0.02 -4.23
N SER A 28 18.32 0.02 -4.96
CA SER A 28 18.17 0.57 -6.30
C SER A 28 16.88 1.39 -6.38
N LYS A 29 16.85 2.32 -7.33
CA LYS A 29 15.58 2.95 -7.72
C LYS A 29 14.85 2.01 -8.65
N PHE A 30 13.66 1.57 -8.26
CA PHE A 30 12.77 0.75 -9.07
C PHE A 30 11.89 1.63 -9.96
N PHE A 31 11.37 2.72 -9.40
CA PHE A 31 10.55 3.70 -10.09
C PHE A 31 11.03 5.10 -9.70
N ASP A 32 11.25 5.96 -10.71
CA ASP A 32 11.57 7.38 -10.54
C ASP A 32 10.35 8.22 -10.91
N GLY A 33 9.57 8.64 -9.91
CA GLY A 33 8.34 9.39 -10.15
C GLY A 33 8.63 10.76 -10.78
N SER A 34 9.79 11.34 -10.52
CA SER A 34 10.14 12.65 -11.04
C SER A 34 10.33 12.66 -12.56
N ASP A 35 10.74 11.52 -13.15
CA ASP A 35 10.86 11.36 -14.60
C ASP A 35 9.50 11.32 -15.32
N VAL A 36 8.43 10.95 -14.60
CA VAL A 36 7.07 10.80 -15.15
C VAL A 36 6.10 11.88 -14.66
N GLY A 37 6.63 12.94 -14.06
CA GLY A 37 5.86 14.12 -13.70
C GLY A 37 5.22 14.08 -12.31
N LEU A 38 5.62 13.12 -11.45
CA LEU A 38 5.23 13.07 -10.03
C LEU A 38 6.20 13.87 -9.14
N GLY A 39 7.01 14.78 -9.71
CA GLY A 39 7.99 15.53 -8.94
C GLY A 39 7.35 16.37 -7.84
N GLY A 40 7.61 16.02 -6.57
CA GLY A 40 7.01 16.67 -5.39
C GLY A 40 5.67 16.08 -4.92
N VAL A 41 5.16 15.06 -5.62
CA VAL A 41 4.03 14.22 -5.16
C VAL A 41 4.56 13.18 -4.17
N LYS A 42 3.73 12.74 -3.25
CA LYS A 42 4.07 11.66 -2.33
C LYS A 42 3.21 10.44 -2.62
N ILE A 43 3.86 9.30 -2.88
CA ILE A 43 3.18 8.01 -2.99
C ILE A 43 2.85 7.53 -1.58
N ASP A 44 1.58 7.19 -1.35
CA ASP A 44 1.11 6.78 -0.02
C ASP A 44 0.92 5.27 0.10
N ALA A 45 0.47 4.63 -0.99
CA ALA A 45 0.48 3.18 -1.13
C ALA A 45 0.92 2.78 -2.55
N PHE A 46 1.52 1.60 -2.70
CA PHE A 46 1.76 1.01 -4.01
C PHE A 46 1.73 -0.52 -4.01
N GLU A 47 1.46 -1.10 -5.19
CA GLU A 47 1.59 -2.53 -5.46
C GLU A 47 2.13 -2.76 -6.88
N VAL A 48 3.04 -3.72 -7.05
CA VAL A 48 3.58 -4.07 -8.38
C VAL A 48 2.82 -5.27 -8.91
N ILE A 49 1.90 -5.03 -9.83
CA ILE A 49 0.97 -6.05 -10.34
C ILE A 49 1.48 -6.78 -11.59
N GLY A 50 2.65 -6.39 -12.10
CA GLY A 50 3.31 -7.04 -13.22
C GLY A 50 4.69 -6.46 -13.51
N ASN A 51 5.40 -7.03 -14.49
CA ASN A 51 6.78 -6.63 -14.84
C ASN A 51 6.95 -5.13 -15.17
N ASN A 52 5.87 -4.46 -15.54
CA ASN A 52 5.86 -3.07 -15.94
C ASN A 52 4.58 -2.35 -15.51
N GLU A 53 3.83 -2.89 -14.54
CA GLU A 53 2.58 -2.29 -14.07
C GLU A 53 2.64 -2.11 -12.56
N ILE A 54 2.36 -0.88 -12.11
CA ILE A 54 2.38 -0.46 -10.71
C ILE A 54 1.06 0.23 -10.42
N LEU A 55 0.40 -0.14 -9.33
CA LEU A 55 -0.71 0.60 -8.75
C LEU A 55 -0.18 1.56 -7.69
N LEU A 56 -0.71 2.77 -7.66
CA LEU A 56 -0.27 3.88 -6.81
C LEU A 56 -1.49 4.58 -6.19
N SER A 57 -1.42 4.93 -4.92
CA SER A 57 -2.22 6.01 -4.31
C SER A 57 -1.28 7.14 -3.87
N PHE A 58 -1.85 8.29 -3.49
CA PHE A 58 -1.12 9.50 -3.15
C PHE A 58 -1.61 10.07 -1.82
N GLU A 59 -0.72 10.77 -1.08
CA GLU A 59 -1.02 11.29 0.27
C GLU A 59 -2.03 12.45 0.24
N ASP A 60 -2.12 13.14 -0.90
CA ASP A 60 -3.06 14.22 -1.14
C ASP A 60 -3.71 14.02 -2.52
N ALA A 61 -4.83 14.71 -2.78
CA ALA A 61 -5.39 14.81 -4.12
C ALA A 61 -4.41 15.47 -5.12
N GLU A 62 -4.21 14.83 -6.28
CA GLU A 62 -3.19 15.22 -7.24
C GLU A 62 -3.74 15.50 -8.65
N ASN A 63 -3.02 16.31 -9.43
CA ASN A 63 -3.28 16.46 -10.87
C ASN A 63 -2.24 15.68 -11.68
N ILE A 64 -2.63 14.49 -12.13
CA ILE A 64 -1.74 13.56 -12.81
C ILE A 64 -1.85 13.73 -14.33
N ASN A 65 -0.69 13.90 -14.97
CA ASN A 65 -0.61 14.09 -16.41
C ASN A 65 -1.18 12.85 -17.16
N GLY A 66 -2.14 13.10 -18.06
CA GLY A 66 -2.79 12.06 -18.85
C GLY A 66 -4.17 11.62 -18.33
N ILE A 67 -4.48 11.87 -17.06
CA ILE A 67 -5.77 11.51 -16.45
C ILE A 67 -6.54 12.72 -15.90
N GLY A 68 -5.85 13.68 -15.26
CA GLY A 68 -6.48 14.83 -14.61
C GLY A 68 -6.40 14.74 -13.09
N ASN A 69 -7.41 15.27 -12.39
CA ASN A 69 -7.48 15.20 -10.93
C ASN A 69 -7.79 13.77 -10.49
N VAL A 70 -7.09 13.29 -9.48
CA VAL A 70 -7.37 12.07 -8.72
C VAL A 70 -7.37 12.44 -7.24
N ASP A 71 -8.22 11.78 -6.46
CA ASP A 71 -8.27 11.93 -5.01
C ASP A 71 -7.25 11.00 -4.34
N ASP A 72 -6.94 11.26 -3.08
CA ASP A 72 -6.16 10.39 -2.18
C ASP A 72 -6.86 9.03 -1.91
N SER A 73 -8.17 8.96 -2.13
CA SER A 73 -8.96 7.72 -2.12
C SER A 73 -9.00 6.94 -3.46
N ASP A 74 -8.31 7.43 -4.50
CA ASP A 74 -8.23 6.78 -5.81
C ASP A 74 -6.95 5.93 -5.95
N ILE A 75 -6.99 4.95 -6.87
CA ILE A 75 -5.79 4.20 -7.29
C ILE A 75 -5.52 4.48 -8.76
N VAL A 76 -4.28 4.87 -9.06
CA VAL A 76 -3.75 5.10 -10.40
C VAL A 76 -2.86 3.94 -10.81
N LYS A 77 -3.03 3.43 -12.03
CA LYS A 77 -2.10 2.48 -12.61
C LYS A 77 -1.08 3.20 -13.48
N PHE A 78 0.19 2.94 -13.22
CA PHE A 78 1.30 3.27 -14.10
C PHE A 78 1.70 2.06 -14.95
N THR A 79 1.72 2.22 -16.27
CA THR A 79 2.28 1.23 -17.19
C THR A 79 3.61 1.73 -17.74
N ALA A 80 4.69 1.09 -17.31
CA ALA A 80 6.05 1.45 -17.67
C ALA A 80 6.41 0.96 -19.07
N THR A 81 7.14 1.82 -19.78
CA THR A 81 7.97 1.48 -20.95
C THR A 81 9.44 1.35 -20.57
N SER A 82 9.86 2.01 -19.48
CA SER A 82 11.12 1.80 -18.78
C SER A 82 10.96 2.08 -17.28
N LEU A 83 11.67 1.32 -16.46
CA LEU A 83 11.75 1.47 -15.00
C LEU A 83 13.18 1.85 -14.58
N GLY A 84 13.34 2.22 -13.31
CA GLY A 84 14.58 2.63 -12.69
C GLY A 84 14.92 4.11 -12.88
N ASN A 85 16.20 4.45 -12.94
CA ASN A 85 16.68 5.85 -13.01
C ASN A 85 16.27 6.63 -14.28
N ASN A 86 15.63 5.98 -15.25
CA ASN A 86 15.06 6.64 -16.43
C ASN A 86 13.65 6.06 -16.62
N THR A 87 12.76 6.39 -15.69
CA THR A 87 11.40 5.87 -15.71
C THR A 87 10.58 6.57 -16.79
N ASN A 88 9.80 5.81 -17.55
CA ASN A 88 8.95 6.36 -18.59
C ASN A 88 7.73 5.47 -18.78
N GLY A 89 6.56 6.05 -19.06
CA GLY A 89 5.32 5.31 -19.18
C GLY A 89 4.11 6.23 -19.24
N SER A 90 2.95 5.67 -18.91
CA SER A 90 1.68 6.41 -18.88
C SER A 90 0.84 6.01 -17.68
N PHE A 91 0.04 6.95 -17.20
CA PHE A 91 -0.92 6.74 -16.12
C PHE A 91 -2.33 6.52 -16.68
N GLU A 92 -3.10 5.69 -15.99
CA GLU A 92 -4.56 5.60 -16.14
C GLU A 92 -5.23 5.50 -14.75
N LEU A 93 -6.43 6.08 -14.61
CA LEU A 93 -7.24 5.88 -13.40
C LEU A 93 -7.67 4.42 -13.38
N TYR A 94 -7.33 3.71 -12.29
CA TYR A 94 -7.58 2.28 -12.15
C TYR A 94 -8.76 2.00 -11.22
N PHE A 95 -8.92 2.78 -10.16
CA PHE A 95 -10.01 2.67 -9.20
C PHE A 95 -10.39 4.09 -8.75
N ASP A 96 -11.61 4.49 -9.05
CA ASP A 96 -12.28 5.65 -8.47
C ASP A 96 -12.92 5.24 -7.13
N GLY A 97 -12.39 5.75 -6.01
CA GLY A 97 -12.83 5.39 -4.66
C GLY A 97 -14.21 5.95 -4.31
N SER A 98 -14.50 7.13 -4.83
CA SER A 98 -15.75 7.85 -4.57
C SER A 98 -16.98 7.11 -5.13
N ASP A 99 -16.82 6.41 -6.25
CA ASP A 99 -17.83 5.56 -6.87
C ASP A 99 -18.26 4.37 -5.99
N VAL A 100 -17.40 3.96 -5.05
CA VAL A 100 -17.63 2.82 -4.15
C VAL A 100 -17.66 3.17 -2.66
N GLY A 101 -17.74 4.47 -2.36
CA GLY A 101 -18.13 4.99 -1.06
C GLY A 101 -17.01 5.58 -0.21
N LEU A 102 -15.76 5.60 -0.70
CA LEU A 102 -14.67 6.34 -0.04
C LEU A 102 -14.90 7.84 -0.33
N THR A 103 -15.47 8.57 0.63
CA THR A 103 -16.01 9.94 0.40
C THR A 103 -15.68 10.92 1.52
N THR A 104 -14.87 10.51 2.48
CA THR A 104 -14.47 11.33 3.63
C THR A 104 -12.95 11.44 3.69
N ASN A 105 -12.43 12.53 4.27
CA ASN A 105 -11.00 12.83 4.39
C ASN A 105 -10.17 11.85 5.27
N GLY A 106 -10.75 10.73 5.68
CA GLY A 106 -9.99 9.68 6.39
C GLY A 106 -10.09 8.35 5.66
N GLU A 107 -10.63 8.36 4.45
CA GLU A 107 -10.75 7.17 3.59
C GLU A 107 -9.68 7.19 2.48
N ASP A 108 -8.59 7.90 2.78
CA ASP A 108 -7.38 8.07 1.99
C ASP A 108 -6.63 6.73 1.98
N ILE A 109 -6.29 6.21 0.79
CA ILE A 109 -5.70 4.87 0.67
C ILE A 109 -4.21 4.95 0.96
N ASP A 110 -3.79 4.36 2.07
CA ASP A 110 -2.39 4.31 2.52
C ASP A 110 -1.84 2.89 2.65
N GLY A 111 -2.70 1.87 2.60
CA GLY A 111 -2.29 0.47 2.44
C GLY A 111 -2.90 -0.14 1.18
N LEU A 112 -2.08 -0.78 0.33
CA LEU A 112 -2.54 -1.40 -0.90
C LEU A 112 -1.81 -2.72 -1.19
N SER A 113 -2.58 -3.74 -1.55
CA SER A 113 -2.08 -4.94 -2.24
C SER A 113 -3.14 -5.51 -3.18
N VAL A 114 -2.76 -6.51 -3.97
CA VAL A 114 -3.65 -7.22 -4.89
C VAL A 114 -3.55 -8.72 -4.66
N ASP A 115 -4.69 -9.37 -4.44
CA ASP A 115 -4.76 -10.82 -4.38
C ASP A 115 -4.33 -11.42 -5.73
N PRO A 116 -3.22 -12.17 -5.80
CA PRO A 116 -2.64 -12.62 -7.07
C PRO A 116 -3.49 -13.69 -7.77
N ILE A 117 -4.47 -14.28 -7.08
CA ILE A 117 -5.35 -15.33 -7.61
C ILE A 117 -6.63 -14.72 -8.17
N THR A 118 -7.24 -13.80 -7.42
CA THR A 118 -8.56 -13.23 -7.76
C THR A 118 -8.47 -11.89 -8.48
N GLY A 119 -7.41 -11.12 -8.24
CA GLY A 119 -7.29 -9.72 -8.67
C GLY A 119 -8.08 -8.75 -7.79
N ASP A 120 -8.61 -9.21 -6.65
CA ASP A 120 -9.26 -8.35 -5.66
C ASP A 120 -8.23 -7.39 -5.04
N LEU A 121 -8.68 -6.19 -4.68
CA LEU A 121 -7.83 -5.21 -4.00
C LEU A 121 -7.93 -5.39 -2.50
N LEU A 122 -6.78 -5.36 -1.82
CA LEU A 122 -6.68 -5.27 -0.37
C LEU A 122 -6.29 -3.84 -0.04
N ILE A 123 -7.14 -3.15 0.72
CA ILE A 123 -7.05 -1.71 0.97
C ILE A 123 -7.11 -1.47 2.48
N SER A 124 -6.15 -0.68 2.97
CA SER A 124 -6.24 0.03 4.26
C SER A 124 -6.47 1.53 3.98
N THR A 125 -6.95 2.25 4.97
CA THR A 125 -7.14 3.69 4.88
C THR A 125 -6.61 4.39 6.14
N GLN A 126 -6.07 5.60 5.98
CA GLN A 126 -5.47 6.40 7.07
C GLN A 126 -6.39 6.60 8.29
N GLY A 127 -7.70 6.57 8.05
CA GLY A 127 -8.70 6.69 9.08
C GLY A 127 -9.77 5.60 8.97
N ASN A 128 -10.81 5.79 9.77
CA ASN A 128 -11.95 4.88 9.78
C ASN A 128 -12.70 4.92 8.45
N VAL A 129 -12.88 3.75 7.84
CA VAL A 129 -13.68 3.58 6.62
C VAL A 129 -15.13 3.21 6.91
N ASN A 130 -16.05 3.77 6.13
CA ASN A 130 -17.48 3.45 6.18
C ASN A 130 -18.10 3.42 4.78
N VAL A 131 -17.90 2.27 4.12
CA VAL A 131 -18.43 1.97 2.79
C VAL A 131 -19.68 1.10 2.87
N SER A 132 -20.30 0.82 1.73
CA SER A 132 -21.55 0.04 1.69
C SER A 132 -21.40 -1.35 2.30
N GLY A 133 -21.94 -1.52 3.51
CA GLY A 133 -22.01 -2.80 4.21
C GLY A 133 -20.80 -3.15 5.08
N VAL A 134 -19.78 -2.30 5.10
CA VAL A 134 -18.55 -2.50 5.90
C VAL A 134 -18.17 -1.18 6.57
N SER A 135 -17.93 -1.23 7.88
CA SER A 135 -17.33 -0.13 8.63
C SER A 135 -16.22 -0.70 9.50
N ARG A 136 -15.04 -0.09 9.43
CA ARG A 136 -13.78 -0.60 9.99
C ARG A 136 -12.92 0.55 10.51
N GLN A 137 -11.89 0.23 11.27
CA GLN A 137 -10.91 1.19 11.79
C GLN A 137 -9.67 1.23 10.88
N ASP A 138 -8.73 2.11 11.21
CA ASP A 138 -7.47 2.37 10.50
C ASP A 138 -6.49 1.18 10.52
N GLU A 139 -6.58 0.31 11.53
CA GLU A 139 -5.76 -0.91 11.61
C GLU A 139 -6.32 -2.13 10.84
N ASP A 140 -7.36 -1.96 10.03
CA ASP A 140 -8.10 -3.04 9.36
C ASP A 140 -7.86 -3.05 7.83
N ILE A 141 -7.90 -4.24 7.22
CA ILE A 141 -7.83 -4.38 5.75
C ILE A 141 -9.18 -4.78 5.19
N LEU A 142 -9.62 -4.03 4.19
CA LEU A 142 -10.82 -4.32 3.41
C LEU A 142 -10.42 -5.01 2.11
N ARG A 143 -11.21 -6.01 1.72
CA ARG A 143 -11.16 -6.61 0.38
C ARG A 143 -12.23 -5.98 -0.50
N PHE A 144 -11.82 -5.41 -1.62
CA PHE A 144 -12.69 -4.97 -2.69
C PHE A 144 -12.68 -6.00 -3.82
N ASN A 145 -13.86 -6.57 -4.11
CA ASN A 145 -14.07 -7.44 -5.26
C ASN A 145 -14.67 -6.62 -6.41
N PRO A 146 -13.89 -6.27 -7.45
CA PRO A 146 -14.32 -5.40 -8.53
C PRO A 146 -15.26 -6.12 -9.51
N ASN A 147 -16.37 -5.46 -9.86
CA ASN A 147 -17.16 -5.77 -11.05
C ASN A 147 -16.73 -4.89 -12.25
N ASN A 148 -16.34 -3.65 -11.97
CA ASN A 148 -15.79 -2.71 -12.94
C ASN A 148 -14.74 -1.82 -12.26
N LEU A 149 -13.71 -1.45 -13.01
CA LEU A 149 -12.60 -0.59 -12.61
C LEU A 149 -12.53 0.63 -13.54
N GLY A 150 -11.71 1.62 -13.19
CA GLY A 150 -11.60 2.92 -13.86
C GLY A 150 -12.62 3.93 -13.34
N SER A 151 -13.01 4.90 -14.18
CA SER A 151 -13.88 6.03 -13.78
C SER A 151 -15.36 5.70 -13.52
N ASN A 152 -15.72 4.43 -13.46
CA ASN A 152 -17.07 3.96 -13.13
C ASN A 152 -16.92 2.73 -12.24
N THR A 153 -16.13 2.85 -11.17
CA THR A 153 -15.80 1.72 -10.30
C THR A 153 -17.09 1.12 -9.74
N SER A 154 -17.16 -0.21 -9.72
CA SER A 154 -18.24 -0.89 -9.00
C SER A 154 -17.76 -2.23 -8.51
N GLY A 155 -18.29 -2.69 -7.38
CA GLY A 155 -17.83 -3.90 -6.73
C GLY A 155 -18.48 -4.09 -5.38
N ASN A 156 -17.97 -5.03 -4.61
CA ASN A 156 -18.42 -5.29 -3.25
C ASN A 156 -17.25 -5.21 -2.29
N TRP A 157 -17.51 -4.61 -1.13
CA TRP A 157 -16.59 -4.60 -0.01
C TRP A 157 -16.84 -5.79 0.91
N SER A 158 -15.76 -6.30 1.47
CA SER A 158 -15.74 -7.25 2.58
C SER A 158 -14.54 -6.97 3.47
N VAL A 159 -14.54 -7.54 4.66
CA VAL A 159 -13.42 -7.44 5.59
C VAL A 159 -12.44 -8.56 5.25
N GLU A 160 -11.18 -8.22 5.03
CA GLU A 160 -10.10 -9.19 4.86
C GLU A 160 -9.40 -9.46 6.18
N PHE A 161 -9.12 -8.42 6.95
CA PHE A 161 -8.37 -8.52 8.19
C PHE A 161 -8.89 -7.49 9.19
N ASP A 162 -9.40 -7.97 10.32
CA ASP A 162 -9.69 -7.19 11.52
C ASP A 162 -8.45 -7.15 12.44
N GLY A 163 -7.75 -6.01 12.51
CA GLY A 163 -6.50 -5.86 13.28
C GLY A 163 -6.71 -5.90 14.79
N SER A 164 -7.87 -5.40 15.22
CA SER A 164 -8.27 -5.36 16.62
C SER A 164 -8.40 -6.75 17.27
N ASP A 165 -8.83 -7.75 16.49
CA ASP A 165 -8.94 -9.15 16.94
C ASP A 165 -7.58 -9.80 17.25
N VAL A 166 -6.50 -9.26 16.68
CA VAL A 166 -5.13 -9.77 16.84
C VAL A 166 -4.20 -8.82 17.57
N GLY A 167 -4.72 -7.71 18.09
CA GLY A 167 -4.04 -6.86 19.06
C GLY A 167 -3.40 -5.60 18.50
N LEU A 168 -3.66 -5.24 17.24
CA LEU A 168 -3.44 -3.87 16.75
C LEU A 168 -4.56 -3.02 17.35
N SER A 169 -4.23 -2.07 18.22
CA SER A 169 -5.26 -1.34 19.00
C SER A 169 -4.83 0.07 19.43
N ASN A 170 -3.60 0.45 19.12
CA ASN A 170 -3.09 1.79 19.37
C ASN A 170 -3.27 2.65 18.11
N SER A 171 -3.47 3.96 18.28
CA SER A 171 -3.58 4.91 17.17
C SER A 171 -2.28 5.15 16.38
N SER A 172 -1.25 4.34 16.62
CA SER A 172 0.01 4.33 15.86
C SER A 172 0.23 2.97 15.18
N GLU A 173 -0.77 2.09 15.25
CA GLU A 173 -0.79 0.76 14.65
C GLU A 173 -1.74 0.71 13.45
N ASP A 174 -2.00 1.89 12.87
CA ASP A 174 -2.65 2.09 11.59
C ASP A 174 -1.80 1.46 10.47
N LEU A 175 -2.42 0.67 9.60
CA LEU A 175 -1.73 -0.14 8.60
C LEU A 175 -1.50 0.66 7.31
N ASP A 176 -0.24 0.90 6.95
CA ASP A 176 0.16 1.70 5.78
C ASP A 176 1.06 0.95 4.78
N ALA A 177 1.18 -0.37 4.95
CA ALA A 177 1.78 -1.24 3.96
C ALA A 177 1.17 -2.64 4.04
N ILE A 178 0.78 -3.17 2.88
CA ILE A 178 0.25 -4.52 2.74
C ILE A 178 1.07 -5.23 1.67
N GLY A 179 1.42 -6.49 1.93
CA GLY A 179 1.96 -7.40 0.94
C GLY A 179 1.42 -8.80 1.16
N ILE A 180 1.39 -9.62 0.11
CA ILE A 180 0.97 -11.02 0.19
C ILE A 180 2.17 -11.93 -0.07
N ASN A 181 2.43 -12.86 0.85
CA ASN A 181 3.46 -13.90 0.70
C ASN A 181 2.86 -15.29 0.93
N GLY A 182 2.35 -15.90 -0.14
CA GLY A 182 1.58 -17.13 -0.03
C GLY A 182 0.30 -16.87 0.74
N ASP A 183 0.13 -17.53 1.89
CA ASP A 183 -1.01 -17.32 2.79
C ASP A 183 -0.74 -16.22 3.84
N GLN A 184 0.48 -15.67 3.90
CA GLN A 184 0.83 -14.63 4.88
C GLN A 184 0.45 -13.24 4.36
N LEU A 185 0.03 -12.38 5.28
CA LEU A 185 0.03 -10.93 5.07
C LEU A 185 1.34 -10.35 5.62
N LEU A 186 2.00 -9.52 4.83
CA LEU A 186 3.11 -8.69 5.28
C LEU A 186 2.58 -7.30 5.55
N LEU A 187 2.83 -6.80 6.75
CA LEU A 187 2.21 -5.60 7.27
C LEU A 187 3.30 -4.64 7.77
N SER A 188 3.02 -3.36 7.65
CA SER A 188 3.69 -2.30 8.41
C SER A 188 2.64 -1.34 8.97
N THR A 189 3.09 -0.47 9.87
CA THR A 189 2.23 0.50 10.54
C THR A 189 2.88 1.87 10.53
N THR A 190 2.06 2.94 10.54
CA THR A 190 2.50 4.36 10.57
C THR A 190 3.30 4.77 11.81
N GLY A 191 3.46 3.86 12.76
CA GLY A 191 4.22 4.05 13.98
C GLY A 191 4.63 2.72 14.60
N ASN A 192 5.03 2.77 15.87
CA ASN A 192 5.45 1.56 16.58
C ASN A 192 4.25 0.63 16.79
N PHE A 193 4.46 -0.65 16.54
CA PHE A 193 3.51 -1.71 16.86
C PHE A 193 4.00 -2.64 17.97
N ASN A 194 3.06 -3.17 18.72
CA ASN A 194 3.29 -4.13 19.79
C ASN A 194 2.13 -5.14 19.86
N VAL A 195 2.22 -6.14 19.00
CA VAL A 195 1.25 -7.23 18.88
C VAL A 195 1.71 -8.47 19.67
N PRO A 196 0.86 -9.49 19.88
CA PRO A 196 1.26 -10.68 20.62
C PRO A 196 2.47 -11.39 20.00
N GLY A 197 3.61 -11.33 20.69
CA GLY A 197 4.83 -12.03 20.34
C GLY A 197 5.82 -11.26 19.47
N VAL A 198 5.42 -10.11 18.90
CA VAL A 198 6.26 -9.28 18.02
C VAL A 198 6.03 -7.80 18.34
N SER A 199 7.10 -7.04 18.41
CA SER A 199 7.05 -5.58 18.50
C SER A 199 8.10 -5.00 17.57
N GLY A 200 7.78 -3.90 16.92
CA GLY A 200 8.69 -3.18 16.04
C GLY A 200 8.55 -1.69 16.21
N THR A 201 9.39 -0.95 15.51
CA THR A 201 9.14 0.47 15.31
C THR A 201 8.27 0.67 14.08
N ASP A 202 7.90 1.92 13.86
CA ASP A 202 7.57 2.41 12.52
C ASP A 202 8.48 1.73 11.47
N GLU A 203 7.84 1.28 10.39
CA GLU A 203 8.48 0.73 9.18
C GLU A 203 9.18 -0.62 9.25
N ASP A 204 9.12 -1.28 10.39
CA ASP A 204 9.40 -2.70 10.42
C ASP A 204 8.27 -3.45 9.70
N VAL A 205 8.64 -4.42 8.85
CA VAL A 205 7.68 -5.34 8.24
C VAL A 205 7.58 -6.56 9.13
N PHE A 206 6.35 -6.90 9.50
CA PHE A 206 6.01 -8.10 10.24
C PHE A 206 5.05 -8.97 9.43
N ALA A 207 5.13 -10.28 9.61
CA ALA A 207 4.27 -11.22 8.91
C ALA A 207 3.15 -11.69 9.84
N PHE A 208 1.91 -11.64 9.33
CA PHE A 208 0.77 -12.29 9.93
C PHE A 208 0.52 -13.64 9.29
N ASN A 209 0.49 -14.68 10.12
CA ASN A 209 0.16 -16.04 9.74
C ASN A 209 -1.32 -16.32 10.09
N PRO A 210 -2.26 -16.23 9.14
CA PRO A 210 -3.68 -16.38 9.43
C PRO A 210 -4.05 -17.83 9.74
N ASN A 211 -4.78 -18.02 10.84
CA ASN A 211 -5.65 -19.18 11.05
C ASN A 211 -7.06 -18.91 10.49
N ASN A 212 -7.51 -17.65 10.59
CA ASN A 212 -8.76 -17.17 10.03
C ASN A 212 -8.62 -15.69 9.65
N LEU A 213 -9.16 -15.33 8.49
CA LEU A 213 -9.29 -13.95 8.01
C LEU A 213 -10.76 -13.49 8.07
N GLY A 214 -10.99 -12.20 7.86
CA GLY A 214 -12.29 -11.54 7.90
C GLY A 214 -12.65 -10.97 9.26
N VAL A 215 -13.95 -10.86 9.55
CA VAL A 215 -14.50 -10.20 10.77
C VAL A 215 -14.19 -10.90 12.10
N SER A 216 -13.41 -11.98 12.08
CA SER A 216 -13.03 -12.75 13.25
C SER A 216 -11.60 -13.24 13.03
N THR A 217 -10.70 -12.28 12.85
CA THR A 217 -9.31 -12.56 12.49
C THR A 217 -8.65 -13.34 13.62
N SER A 218 -7.85 -14.34 13.27
CA SER A 218 -7.00 -15.02 14.24
C SER A 218 -5.76 -15.57 13.56
N GLY A 219 -4.65 -15.62 14.29
CA GLY A 219 -3.37 -16.00 13.73
C GLY A 219 -2.23 -15.73 14.69
N THR A 220 -1.02 -15.74 14.16
CA THR A 220 0.20 -15.40 14.91
C THR A 220 1.09 -14.47 14.11
N PHE A 221 1.80 -13.59 14.79
CA PHE A 221 2.78 -12.71 14.17
C PHE A 221 4.19 -13.28 14.26
N GLU A 222 5.04 -12.92 13.30
CA GLU A 222 6.49 -13.11 13.35
C GLU A 222 7.23 -11.90 12.74
N GLU A 223 8.47 -11.66 13.18
CA GLU A 223 9.34 -10.66 12.57
C GLU A 223 9.66 -11.07 11.13
N PHE A 224 9.61 -10.13 10.19
CA PHE A 224 9.89 -10.41 8.78
C PHE A 224 11.09 -9.63 8.24
N PHE A 225 11.06 -8.30 8.31
CA PHE A 225 12.13 -7.46 7.76
C PHE A 225 12.28 -6.14 8.53
N THR A 226 13.50 -5.88 9.01
CA THR A 226 13.83 -4.71 9.87
C THR A 226 15.05 -3.92 9.36
N ALA A 227 15.54 -4.23 8.15
CA ALA A 227 16.81 -3.68 7.66
C ALA A 227 16.75 -2.17 7.31
N LEU A 228 15.58 -1.56 7.40
CA LEU A 228 15.36 -0.15 7.07
C LEU A 228 15.76 0.79 8.22
N ASN A 229 15.93 0.31 9.45
CA ASN A 229 16.35 1.13 10.60
C ASN A 229 15.49 2.41 10.78
N GLY A 230 14.16 2.32 10.61
CA GLY A 230 13.21 3.44 10.71
C GLY A 230 13.18 4.33 9.45
N ASN A 231 12.94 3.73 8.28
CA ASN A 231 12.67 4.48 7.06
C ASN A 231 11.28 4.15 6.55
N ASP A 232 10.43 5.18 6.46
CA ASP A 232 9.06 5.15 5.94
C ASP A 232 8.84 4.19 4.76
N ILE A 233 7.97 3.18 4.89
CA ILE A 233 7.56 2.30 3.78
C ILE A 233 6.08 2.42 3.53
N SER A 234 5.73 2.36 2.25
CA SER A 234 4.40 2.71 1.73
C SER A 234 3.87 1.55 0.87
N GLY A 235 4.34 0.34 1.16
CA GLY A 235 4.13 -0.87 0.35
C GLY A 235 5.28 -1.86 0.40
N VAL A 236 4.97 -3.15 0.28
CA VAL A 236 5.94 -4.26 0.27
C VAL A 236 5.57 -5.24 -0.83
N HIS A 237 6.49 -5.49 -1.76
CA HIS A 237 6.30 -6.43 -2.86
C HIS A 237 7.55 -7.30 -3.09
N PHE A 238 7.35 -8.58 -3.42
CA PHE A 238 8.43 -9.47 -3.88
C PHE A 238 8.47 -9.56 -5.39
N LEU A 239 9.59 -9.13 -5.97
CA LEU A 239 9.88 -9.41 -7.37
C LEU A 239 10.15 -10.92 -7.54
N GLY A 240 9.27 -11.58 -8.31
CA GLY A 240 9.37 -13.00 -8.66
C GLY A 240 10.36 -13.32 -9.78
#